data_AF-A0A2A2R854-F1
#
_entry.id   AF-A0A2A2R854-F1
#
_cell.length_a   1.000
_cell.length_b   1.000
_cell.length_c   1.000
_cell.angle_alpha   90.00
_cell.angle_beta   90.00
_cell.angle_gamma   90.00
#
_symmetry.space_group_name_H-M   'P 1'
#
loop_
_entity.id
_entity.type
_entity.pdbx_description
1 polymer ?
#
loop_
_entity_poly.entity_id
_entity_poly.type
_entity_poly.pdbx_seq_one_letter_code
_entity_poly.pdbx_strand_id
1 'polypeptide(L)'
;MTWVKSIEKVSKRLRELRERHNLTQQELAEVADFSQNFLQQIEACRKKEIWLSTVERLAAAFSLDVHEFLAPQCPTGTKLAKKVTSSRVHK
;
A
#
# COMPACT_ATOMS: atom_id res chain seq x y z
N MET A 1 23.61 -15.61 3.84
CA MET A 1 22.56 -15.25 4.80
C MET A 1 21.72 -14.14 4.19
N THR A 2 20.71 -14.49 3.40
CA THR A 2 19.84 -13.51 2.73
C THR A 2 18.88 -12.93 3.75
N TRP A 3 19.14 -11.70 4.19
CA TRP A 3 18.17 -10.93 4.95
C TRP A 3 16.85 -10.88 4.19
N VAL A 4 15.76 -11.20 4.87
CA VAL A 4 14.42 -11.05 4.29
C VAL A 4 14.20 -9.55 4.09
N LYS A 5 14.08 -9.13 2.84
CA LYS A 5 13.85 -7.74 2.48
C LYS A 5 12.37 -7.38 2.61
N SER A 6 11.82 -7.49 3.82
CA SER A 6 10.38 -7.33 4.09
C SER A 6 9.81 -6.01 3.54
N ILE A 7 10.60 -4.93 3.58
CA ILE A 7 10.21 -3.63 3.01
C ILE A 7 10.05 -3.67 1.49
N GLU A 8 10.90 -4.40 0.75
CA GLU A 8 10.79 -4.51 -0.70
C GLU A 8 9.50 -5.23 -1.11
N LYS A 9 9.10 -6.26 -0.35
CA LYS A 9 7.85 -6.98 -0.61
C LYS A 9 6.63 -6.09 -0.36
N VAL A 10 6.60 -5.35 0.74
CA VAL A 10 5.53 -4.38 1.05
C VAL A 10 5.47 -3.28 -0.01
N SER A 11 6.62 -2.68 -0.35
CA SER A 11 6.74 -1.64 -1.36
C SER A 11 6.18 -2.09 -2.70
N LYS A 12 6.62 -3.25 -3.19
CA LYS A 12 6.17 -3.82 -4.46
C LYS A 12 4.66 -4.05 -4.46
N ARG A 13 4.13 -4.70 -3.42
CA ARG A 13 2.68 -4.97 -3.29
C ARG A 13 1.87 -3.68 -3.24
N LEU A 14 2.32 -2.71 -2.45
CA LEU A 14 1.64 -1.44 -2.28
C LEU A 14 1.51 -0.71 -3.62
N ARG A 15 2.61 -0.65 -4.38
CA ARG A 15 2.64 -0.04 -5.70
C ARG A 15 1.74 -0.75 -6.70
N GLU A 16 1.79 -2.09 -6.75
CA GLU A 16 0.94 -2.90 -7.64
C GLU A 16 -0.55 -2.65 -7.37
N LEU A 17 -0.97 -2.67 -6.10
CA LEU A 17 -2.36 -2.41 -5.74
C LEU A 17 -2.76 -0.97 -6.03
N ARG A 18 -1.88 0.00 -5.73
CA ARG A 18 -2.11 1.42 -6.04
C ARG A 18 -2.38 1.64 -7.53
N GLU A 19 -1.51 1.11 -8.38
CA GLU A 19 -1.60 1.29 -9.83
C GLU A 19 -2.81 0.55 -10.42
N ARG A 20 -3.16 -0.65 -9.93
CA ARG A 20 -4.38 -1.38 -10.34
C ARG A 20 -5.67 -0.62 -10.03
N HIS A 21 -5.67 0.15 -8.95
CA HIS A 21 -6.80 1.00 -8.55
C HIS A 21 -6.71 2.42 -9.15
N ASN A 22 -5.77 2.68 -10.06
CA ASN A 22 -5.52 3.99 -10.68
C ASN A 22 -5.33 5.14 -9.67
N LEU A 23 -4.69 4.85 -8.54
CA LEU A 23 -4.50 5.82 -7.47
C LEU A 23 -3.16 6.56 -7.61
N THR A 24 -3.17 7.85 -7.29
CA THR A 24 -1.94 8.57 -6.93
C THR A 24 -1.44 8.16 -5.54
N GLN A 25 -0.18 8.47 -5.23
CA GLN A 25 0.36 8.24 -3.87
C GLN A 25 -0.41 9.04 -2.81
N GLN A 26 -0.90 10.23 -3.17
CA GLN A 26 -1.69 11.05 -2.26
C GLN A 26 -3.06 10.40 -1.99
N GLU A 27 -3.75 9.94 -3.03
CA GLU A 27 -5.07 9.30 -2.89
C GLU A 27 -5.00 8.03 -2.05
N LEU A 28 -3.98 7.19 -2.28
CA LEU A 28 -3.78 6.01 -1.44
C LEU A 28 -3.47 6.40 0.01
N ALA A 29 -2.70 7.46 0.24
CA ALA A 29 -2.39 7.94 1.58
C ALA A 29 -3.66 8.37 2.32
N GLU A 30 -4.57 9.06 1.64
CA GLU A 30 -5.88 9.44 2.19
C GLU A 30 -6.74 8.21 2.51
N VAL A 31 -6.81 7.22 1.60
CA VAL A 31 -7.57 5.98 1.85
C VAL A 31 -7.03 5.21 3.05
N ALA A 32 -5.69 5.09 3.16
CA ALA A 32 -5.00 4.34 4.21
C ALA A 32 -4.76 5.15 5.51
N ASP A 33 -5.17 6.42 5.54
CA ASP A 33 -4.99 7.34 6.68
C ASP A 33 -3.51 7.56 7.06
N PHE A 34 -2.66 7.74 6.04
CA PHE A 34 -1.25 8.08 6.16
C PHE A 34 -0.95 9.41 5.48
N SER A 35 0.23 9.97 5.74
CA SER A 35 0.73 11.09 4.93
C SER A 35 1.27 10.60 3.58
N GLN A 36 1.12 11.42 2.54
CA GLN A 36 1.69 11.11 1.21
C GLN A 36 3.20 10.87 1.27
N ASN A 37 3.94 11.67 2.05
CA ASN A 37 5.38 11.50 2.23
C ASN A 37 5.69 10.11 2.81
N PHE A 38 4.92 9.65 3.80
CA PHE A 38 5.11 8.33 4.38
C PHE A 38 4.94 7.21 3.34
N LEU A 39 3.90 7.26 2.50
CA LEU A 39 3.73 6.28 1.42
C LEU A 39 4.84 6.36 0.36
N GLN A 40 5.26 7.57 -0.01
CA GLN A 40 6.39 7.76 -0.93
C GLN A 40 7.66 7.08 -0.40
N GLN A 41 7.96 7.23 0.90
CA GLN A 41 9.14 6.60 1.52
C GLN A 41 9.04 5.07 1.55
N ILE A 42 7.83 4.51 1.70
CA ILE A 42 7.60 3.06 1.61
C ILE A 42 7.81 2.57 0.18
N GLU A 43 7.12 3.16 -0.81
CA GLU A 43 7.23 2.74 -2.22
C GLU A 43 8.65 2.93 -2.79
N ALA A 44 9.40 3.90 -2.28
CA ALA A 44 10.81 4.12 -2.65
C ALA A 44 11.80 3.23 -1.87
N CYS A 45 11.32 2.31 -1.01
CA CYS A 45 12.14 1.45 -0.15
C CYS A 45 13.16 2.23 0.71
N ARG A 46 12.82 3.45 1.13
CA ARG A 46 13.72 4.32 1.92
C ARG A 46 13.72 4.01 3.41
N LYS A 47 12.76 3.20 3.86
CA LYS A 47 12.67 2.71 5.24
C LYS A 47 13.48 1.43 5.40
N LYS A 48 14.18 1.29 6.52
CA LYS A 48 14.90 0.07 6.87
C LYS A 48 13.96 -1.02 7.40
N GLU A 49 12.94 -0.60 8.15
CA GLU A 49 12.01 -1.49 8.85
C GLU A 49 10.58 -0.93 8.75
N ILE A 50 9.61 -1.82 8.98
CA ILE A 50 8.19 -1.47 9.02
C ILE A 50 7.50 -2.32 10.08
N TRP A 51 6.62 -1.68 10.86
CA TRP A 51 5.82 -2.37 11.87
C TRP A 51 4.72 -3.20 11.23
N LEU A 52 4.42 -4.38 11.78
CA LEU A 52 3.33 -5.23 11.30
C LEU A 52 1.99 -4.47 11.25
N SER A 53 1.70 -3.68 12.29
CA SER A 53 0.51 -2.83 12.35
C SER A 53 0.41 -1.80 11.22
N THR A 54 1.55 -1.35 10.69
CA THR A 54 1.55 -0.48 9.49
C THR A 54 1.12 -1.28 8.28
N VAL A 55 1.63 -2.52 8.12
CA VAL A 55 1.27 -3.40 7.00
C VAL A 55 -0.21 -3.79 7.06
N GLU A 56 -0.74 -4.08 8.25
CA GLU A 56 -2.18 -4.35 8.47
C GLU A 56 -3.04 -3.18 8.01
N ARG A 57 -2.68 -1.95 8.36
CA ARG A 57 -3.41 -0.75 7.90
C ARG A 57 -3.34 -0.55 6.38
N LEU A 58 -2.18 -0.80 5.77
CA LEU A 58 -2.04 -0.75 4.32
C LEU A 58 -2.86 -1.84 3.62
N ALA A 59 -2.92 -3.05 4.20
CA ALA A 59 -3.76 -4.14 3.71
C ALA A 59 -5.25 -3.78 3.80
N ALA A 60 -5.67 -3.24 4.95
CA ALA A 60 -7.04 -2.82 5.19
C ALA A 60 -7.54 -1.77 4.19
N ALA A 61 -6.66 -0.90 3.68
CA ALA A 61 -7.01 0.07 2.62
C ALA A 61 -7.58 -0.60 1.36
N PHE A 62 -7.19 -1.85 1.08
CA PHE A 62 -7.65 -2.67 -0.05
C PHE A 62 -8.61 -3.80 0.37
N SER A 63 -9.20 -3.71 1.58
CA SER A 63 -10.08 -4.74 2.14
C SER A 63 -9.42 -6.12 2.21
N LEU A 64 -8.14 -6.15 2.57
CA LEU A 64 -7.32 -7.37 2.71
C LEU A 64 -6.86 -7.54 4.15
N ASP A 65 -6.68 -8.80 4.55
CA ASP A 65 -5.88 -9.15 5.72
C ASP A 65 -4.37 -9.11 5.38
N VAL A 66 -3.54 -9.01 6.41
CA VAL A 66 -2.07 -8.91 6.24
C VAL A 66 -1.46 -10.11 5.53
N HIS A 67 -2.00 -11.32 5.73
CA HIS A 67 -1.50 -12.54 5.10
C HIS A 67 -1.81 -12.56 3.58
N GLU A 68 -2.96 -12.04 3.16
CA GLU A 68 -3.31 -11.87 1.75
C GLU A 68 -2.45 -10.79 1.10
N PHE A 69 -2.26 -9.65 1.80
CA PHE A 69 -1.38 -8.59 1.37
C PHE A 69 0.07 -9.07 1.22
N LEU A 70 0.53 -10.01 2.04
CA LEU A 70 1.89 -10.59 1.93
C LEU A 70 1.93 -11.91 1.14
N ALA A 71 0.84 -12.32 0.48
CA ALA A 71 0.84 -13.52 -0.34
C ALA A 71 1.89 -13.45 -1.46
N PRO A 72 2.44 -14.59 -1.94
CA PRO A 72 3.46 -14.58 -3.00
C PRO A 72 3.01 -13.84 -4.27
N GLN A 73 1.76 -14.07 -4.69
CA GLN A 73 1.08 -13.38 -5.79
C GLN A 73 0.25 -12.20 -5.30
N CYS A 74 0.08 -11.19 -6.17
CA CYS A 74 -0.78 -10.05 -5.91
C CYS A 74 -2.25 -10.47 -5.91
N PRO A 75 -3.04 -10.21 -4.84
CA PRO A 75 -4.44 -10.57 -4.77
C PRO A 75 -5.23 -9.92 -5.91
N THR A 76 -6.24 -10.65 -6.38
CA THR A 76 -7.14 -10.19 -7.45
C THR A 76 -8.50 -9.87 -6.86
N GLY A 77 -9.29 -8.99 -7.51
CA GLY A 77 -10.64 -8.65 -7.06
C GLY A 77 -10.70 -7.82 -5.77
N THR A 78 -9.62 -7.11 -5.45
CA THR A 78 -9.54 -6.24 -4.26
C THR A 78 -10.43 -5.01 -4.40
N LYS A 79 -10.83 -4.42 -3.26
CA LYS A 79 -11.72 -3.25 -3.21
C LYS A 79 -11.18 -2.22 -2.23
N LEU A 80 -11.29 -0.94 -2.55
CA LEU A 80 -10.90 0.11 -1.60
C LEU A 80 -11.87 0.16 -0.42
N ALA A 81 -11.32 0.21 0.79
CA ALA A 81 -12.14 0.32 2.01
C ALA A 81 -12.84 1.68 2.13
N LYS A 82 -12.29 2.72 1.51
CA LYS A 82 -12.87 4.07 1.44
C LYS A 82 -12.91 4.54 0.00
N LYS A 83 -13.92 5.34 -0.36
CA LYS A 83 -13.93 6.03 -1.65
C LYS A 83 -12.86 7.12 -1.65
N VAL A 84 -12.19 7.28 -2.77
CA VAL A 84 -11.28 8.41 -3.00
C VAL A 84 -12.13 9.68 -3.06
N THR A 85 -11.84 10.64 -2.17
CA THR A 85 -12.46 11.97 -2.24
C THR A 85 -12.05 12.63 -3.55
N SER A 86 -12.91 13.37 -4.26
CA SER A 86 -12.58 13.86 -5.62
C SER A 86 -11.27 14.67 -5.64
N SER A 87 -10.18 14.03 -6.04
CA SER A 87 -8.89 14.69 -6.21
C SER A 87 -8.92 15.44 -7.54
N ARG A 88 -8.23 16.60 -7.60
CA ARG A 88 -8.12 17.40 -8.84
C ARG A 88 -7.51 16.62 -10.01
N VAL A 89 -6.88 15.48 -9.73
CA VAL A 89 -6.20 14.61 -10.70
C VAL A 89 -7.20 13.80 -11.55
N HIS A 90 -8.33 13.38 -10.98
CA HIS A 90 -9.38 12.63 -11.66
C HIS A 90 -10.61 13.48 -12.00
N LYS A 91 -10.44 14.81 -12.10
CA LYS A 91 -11.50 15.74 -12.54
C LYS A 91 -11.64 15.75 -14.05
#